data_AF-A0A8S2X962-F1
#
_entry.id   AF-A0A8S2X962-F1
#
_cell.length_a   1.000
_cell.length_b   1.000
_cell.length_c   1.000
_cell.angle_alpha   90.00
_cell.angle_beta   90.00
_cell.angle_gamma   90.00
#
_symmetry.space_group_name_H-M   'P 1'
#
loop_
_entity.id
_entity.type
_entity.pdbx_description
1 polymer ?
#
loop_
_entity_poly.entity_id
_entity_poly.type
_entity_poly.pdbx_seq_one_letter_code
_entity_poly.pdbx_strand_id
1 'polypeptide(L)'
;NVLLRNHAIHRKEHVFMFDFCNIDDNDTNQWPEVLQFLFESANSNHNSLKESALVIFESFPGIFGSQAEQLTTLIHQIFLSCLNNPDVKVRYTAATALAAFLKHNNEDNRILTVYRDCLSCLISTVTHSLQNSDEDTVLKTLIDIAENSPKFLRPSIDEIFELCLQ
;
A
#
# COMPACT_ATOMS: atom_id res chain seq x y z
N ASN A 1 -16.05 4.19 -16.53
CA ASN A 1 -16.30 4.44 -15.09
C ASN A 1 -17.00 3.28 -14.38
N VAL A 2 -18.11 2.70 -14.88
CA VAL A 2 -18.70 1.45 -14.32
C VAL A 2 -17.88 0.19 -14.63
N LEU A 3 -17.22 0.12 -15.79
CA LEU A 3 -16.35 -1.01 -16.18
C LEU A 3 -15.14 -1.17 -15.26
N LEU A 4 -14.42 -0.08 -14.96
CA LEU A 4 -13.28 -0.09 -14.02
C LEU A 4 -13.70 -0.51 -12.61
N ARG A 5 -14.83 0.01 -12.14
CA ARG A 5 -15.41 -0.37 -10.84
C ARG A 5 -15.79 -1.86 -10.81
N ASN A 6 -16.38 -2.39 -11.89
CA ASN A 6 -16.75 -3.80 -11.98
C ASN A 6 -15.52 -4.71 -12.18
N HIS A 7 -14.47 -4.26 -12.87
CA HIS A 7 -13.22 -5.02 -13.05
C HIS A 7 -12.41 -5.09 -11.75
N ALA A 8 -12.35 -4.00 -10.97
CA ALA A 8 -11.71 -4.00 -9.65
C ALA A 8 -12.42 -4.95 -8.66
N ILE A 9 -13.74 -5.14 -8.79
CA ILE A 9 -14.55 -5.99 -7.91
C ILE A 9 -14.48 -7.48 -8.32
N HIS A 10 -14.17 -7.80 -9.57
CA HIS A 10 -14.10 -9.18 -10.05
C HIS A 10 -12.65 -9.66 -10.17
N ARG A 11 -12.21 -10.35 -9.10
CA ARG A 11 -10.90 -10.94 -8.76
C ARG A 11 -10.25 -11.90 -9.79
N LYS A 12 -10.44 -11.74 -11.11
CA LYS A 12 -9.89 -12.65 -12.15
C LYS A 12 -9.11 -11.98 -13.29
N GLU A 13 -8.74 -10.70 -13.19
CA GLU A 13 -8.12 -9.96 -14.30
C GLU A 13 -6.75 -9.34 -13.95
N HIS A 14 -5.90 -10.02 -13.17
CA HIS A 14 -4.51 -9.56 -12.97
C HIS A 14 -3.72 -9.40 -14.30
N VAL A 15 -4.11 -10.12 -15.35
CA VAL A 15 -3.44 -10.07 -16.67
C VAL A 15 -3.85 -8.84 -17.49
N PHE A 16 -5.11 -8.39 -17.44
CA PHE A 16 -5.56 -7.23 -18.23
C PHE A 16 -5.08 -5.90 -17.67
N MET A 17 -4.85 -5.83 -16.36
CA MET A 17 -4.33 -4.62 -15.73
C MET A 17 -2.82 -4.44 -15.96
N PHE A 18 -2.10 -5.54 -16.19
CA PHE A 18 -0.68 -5.56 -16.53
C PHE A 18 -0.37 -4.86 -17.87
N ASP A 19 -1.25 -5.00 -18.87
CA ASP A 19 -1.07 -4.38 -20.19
C ASP A 19 -1.35 -2.86 -20.20
N PHE A 20 -2.03 -2.34 -19.17
CA PHE A 20 -2.53 -0.96 -19.16
C PHE A 20 -1.73 -0.01 -18.26
N CYS A 21 -1.04 -0.51 -17.23
CA CYS A 21 -0.07 0.26 -16.45
C CYS A 21 1.29 0.30 -17.17
N ASN A 22 1.32 0.75 -18.42
CA ASN A 22 2.57 0.88 -19.15
C ASN A 22 3.25 2.19 -18.72
N ILE A 23 4.34 2.06 -17.98
CA ILE A 23 5.29 3.16 -17.78
C ILE A 23 6.17 3.18 -19.03
N ASP A 24 6.22 4.31 -19.74
CA ASP A 24 7.04 4.41 -20.96
C ASP A 24 8.55 4.50 -20.63
N ASP A 25 9.39 4.50 -21.67
CA ASP A 25 10.86 4.62 -21.53
C ASP A 25 11.30 5.92 -20.83
N ASN A 26 10.39 6.89 -20.66
CA ASN A 26 10.61 8.16 -19.97
C ASN A 26 9.98 8.17 -18.56
N ASP A 27 9.70 7.00 -17.98
CA ASP A 27 9.10 6.85 -16.66
C ASP A 27 7.77 7.61 -16.52
N THR A 28 7.00 7.71 -17.60
CA THR A 28 5.72 8.42 -17.63
C THR A 28 4.57 7.43 -17.67
N ASN A 29 3.65 7.56 -16.70
CA ASN A 29 2.42 6.78 -16.70
C ASN A 29 1.54 7.16 -17.92
N GLN A 30 1.30 6.19 -18.79
CA GLN A 30 0.51 6.35 -20.01
C GLN A 30 -1.01 6.24 -19.79
N TRP A 31 -1.44 6.03 -18.55
CA TRP A 31 -2.83 5.82 -18.16
C TRP A 31 -3.29 6.85 -17.10
N PRO A 32 -3.48 8.13 -17.46
CA PRO A 32 -3.84 9.18 -16.51
C PRO A 32 -5.16 8.92 -15.76
N GLU A 33 -6.11 8.23 -16.38
CA GLU A 33 -7.41 7.90 -15.77
C GLU A 33 -7.26 6.95 -14.57
N VAL A 34 -6.20 6.11 -14.53
CA VAL A 34 -5.97 5.21 -13.39
C VAL A 34 -5.56 6.00 -12.16
N LEU A 35 -4.74 7.05 -12.34
CA LEU A 35 -4.32 7.92 -11.24
C LEU A 35 -5.51 8.68 -10.69
N GLN A 36 -6.36 9.23 -11.57
CA GLN A 36 -7.60 9.87 -11.15
C GLN A 36 -8.50 8.89 -10.38
N PHE A 37 -8.71 7.69 -10.90
CA PHE A 37 -9.50 6.67 -10.23
C PHE A 37 -8.92 6.29 -8.86
N LEU A 38 -7.60 6.12 -8.75
CA LEU A 38 -6.90 5.83 -7.51
C LEU A 38 -7.16 6.89 -6.45
N PHE A 39 -6.96 8.16 -6.80
CA PHE A 39 -7.14 9.27 -5.88
C PHE A 39 -8.60 9.45 -5.47
N GLU A 40 -9.55 9.35 -6.40
CA GLU A 40 -10.99 9.43 -6.09
C GLU A 40 -11.45 8.27 -5.21
N SER A 41 -10.99 7.05 -5.51
CA SER A 41 -11.39 5.84 -4.80
C SER A 41 -10.78 5.76 -3.40
N ALA A 42 -9.50 6.11 -3.25
CA ALA A 42 -8.84 6.18 -1.95
C ALA A 42 -9.44 7.25 -1.03
N ASN A 43 -9.94 8.36 -1.58
CA ASN A 43 -10.61 9.42 -0.82
C ASN A 43 -12.13 9.22 -0.69
N SER A 44 -12.69 8.15 -1.26
CA SER A 44 -14.13 7.87 -1.18
C SER A 44 -14.60 7.61 0.24
N ASN A 45 -15.90 7.82 0.51
CA ASN A 45 -16.56 7.39 1.74
C ASN A 45 -16.91 5.89 1.75
N HIS A 46 -16.69 5.19 0.63
CA HIS A 46 -16.96 3.75 0.52
C HIS A 46 -15.69 2.93 0.72
N ASN A 47 -15.64 2.12 1.78
CA ASN A 47 -14.49 1.27 2.10
C ASN A 47 -14.09 0.33 0.95
N SER A 48 -15.06 -0.22 0.22
CA SER A 48 -14.78 -1.08 -0.94
C SER A 48 -14.04 -0.38 -2.08
N LEU A 49 -14.25 0.93 -2.25
CA LEU A 49 -13.50 1.73 -3.22
C LEU A 49 -12.08 2.02 -2.71
N LYS A 50 -11.91 2.28 -1.41
CA LYS A 50 -10.59 2.42 -0.80
C LYS A 50 -9.77 1.14 -0.97
N GLU A 51 -10.35 -0.01 -0.65
CA GLU A 51 -9.73 -1.33 -0.86
C GLU A 51 -9.33 -1.53 -2.32
N SER A 52 -10.25 -1.24 -3.26
CA SER A 52 -9.98 -1.37 -4.69
C SER A 52 -8.77 -0.52 -5.12
N ALA A 53 -8.66 0.72 -4.61
CA ALA A 53 -7.51 1.56 -4.89
C ALA A 53 -6.22 0.95 -4.33
N LEU A 54 -6.23 0.48 -3.09
CA LEU A 54 -5.07 -0.09 -2.42
C LEU A 54 -4.58 -1.37 -3.10
N VAL A 55 -5.47 -2.23 -3.59
CA VAL A 55 -5.11 -3.43 -4.36
C VAL A 55 -4.36 -3.07 -5.65
N ILE A 56 -4.75 -1.98 -6.31
CA ILE A 56 -4.06 -1.47 -7.49
C ILE A 56 -2.67 -0.97 -7.11
N PHE A 57 -2.55 -0.20 -6.04
CA PHE A 57 -1.27 0.27 -5.50
C PHE A 57 -0.32 -0.89 -5.16
N GLU A 58 -0.84 -1.94 -4.51
CA GLU A 58 -0.08 -3.14 -4.17
C GLU A 58 0.45 -3.85 -5.42
N SER A 59 -0.39 -3.95 -6.45
CA SER A 59 -0.03 -4.64 -7.70
C SER A 59 0.95 -3.83 -8.55
N PHE A 60 0.88 -2.49 -8.49
CA PHE A 60 1.68 -1.58 -9.31
C PHE A 60 2.23 -0.42 -8.46
N PRO A 61 3.20 -0.66 -7.57
CA PRO A 61 3.73 0.39 -6.68
C PRO A 61 4.43 1.52 -7.45
N GLY A 62 4.93 1.24 -8.66
CA GLY A 62 5.54 2.20 -9.57
C GLY A 62 4.57 2.93 -10.51
N ILE A 63 3.25 2.80 -10.31
CA ILE A 63 2.24 3.38 -11.22
C ILE A 63 2.34 4.90 -11.37
N PHE A 64 3.03 5.60 -10.47
CA PHE A 64 3.22 7.06 -10.56
C PHE A 64 4.38 7.47 -11.48
N GLY A 65 5.31 6.55 -11.77
CA GLY A 65 6.57 6.85 -12.46
C GLY A 65 7.24 8.11 -11.93
N SER A 66 7.69 8.97 -12.84
CA SER A 66 8.34 10.25 -12.58
C SER A 66 7.51 11.26 -11.75
N GLN A 67 6.19 11.07 -11.66
CA GLN A 67 5.32 11.92 -10.83
C GLN A 67 5.30 11.49 -9.36
N ALA A 68 5.89 10.33 -9.01
CA ALA A 68 5.92 9.80 -7.65
C ALA A 68 6.49 10.80 -6.64
N GLU A 69 7.58 11.49 -6.99
CA GLU A 69 8.22 12.46 -6.08
C GLU A 69 7.28 13.63 -5.75
N GLN A 70 6.58 14.17 -6.76
CA GLN A 70 5.66 15.29 -6.57
C GLN A 70 4.41 14.88 -5.78
N LEU A 71 3.93 13.65 -5.99
CA LEU A 71 2.73 13.12 -5.36
C LEU A 71 3.00 12.45 -4.01
N THR A 72 4.26 12.31 -3.59
CA THR A 72 4.67 11.56 -2.39
C THR A 72 3.88 11.97 -1.15
N THR A 73 3.69 13.27 -0.91
CA THR A 73 2.93 13.77 0.25
C THR A 73 1.46 13.36 0.20
N LEU A 74 0.85 13.37 -0.98
CA LEU A 74 -0.56 12.99 -1.16
C LEU A 74 -0.75 11.48 -0.98
N ILE A 75 0.16 10.69 -1.57
CA ILE A 75 0.15 9.22 -1.45
C ILE A 75 0.34 8.83 0.02
N HIS A 76 1.27 9.50 0.72
CA HIS A 76 1.50 9.32 2.15
C HIS A 76 0.23 9.57 2.99
N GLN A 77 -0.47 10.69 2.76
CA GLN A 77 -1.73 10.98 3.47
C GLN A 77 -2.81 9.92 3.23
N ILE A 78 -2.88 9.38 2.01
CA ILE A 78 -3.81 8.29 1.66
C ILE A 78 -3.46 7.03 2.45
N PHE A 79 -2.19 6.62 2.48
CA PHE A 79 -1.75 5.46 3.25
C PHE A 79 -2.07 5.62 4.72
N LEU A 80 -1.72 6.76 5.32
CA LEU A 80 -1.96 7.02 6.73
C LEU A 80 -3.46 7.00 7.06
N SER A 81 -4.30 7.58 6.19
CA SER A 81 -5.76 7.54 6.34
C SER A 81 -6.31 6.12 6.26
N CYS A 82 -5.81 5.29 5.33
CA CYS A 82 -6.30 3.93 5.15
C CYS A 82 -5.80 2.98 6.25
N LEU A 83 -4.57 3.14 6.72
CA LEU A 83 -4.02 2.38 7.86
C LEU A 83 -4.75 2.67 9.17
N ASN A 84 -5.32 3.87 9.33
CA ASN A 84 -6.13 4.25 10.49
C ASN A 84 -7.64 4.07 10.25
N ASN A 85 -8.05 3.41 9.17
CA ASN A 85 -9.47 3.23 8.87
C ASN A 85 -10.15 2.36 9.95
N PRO A 86 -11.41 2.64 10.33
CA PRO A 86 -12.15 1.77 11.23
C PRO A 86 -12.42 0.37 10.65
N ASP A 87 -12.42 0.24 9.32
CA ASP A 87 -12.61 -1.03 8.63
C ASP A 87 -11.30 -1.81 8.55
N VAL A 88 -11.31 -2.99 9.16
CA VAL A 88 -10.15 -3.89 9.25
C VAL A 88 -9.63 -4.27 7.86
N LYS A 89 -10.51 -4.49 6.88
CA LYS A 89 -10.09 -4.91 5.54
C LYS A 89 -9.33 -3.82 4.81
N VAL A 90 -9.79 -2.57 4.96
CA VAL A 90 -9.08 -1.40 4.43
C VAL A 90 -7.70 -1.30 5.08
N ARG A 91 -7.60 -1.47 6.41
CA ARG A 91 -6.31 -1.43 7.11
C ARG A 91 -5.36 -2.53 6.64
N TYR A 92 -5.84 -3.76 6.52
CA TYR A 92 -5.01 -4.90 6.09
C TYR A 92 -4.51 -4.72 4.65
N THR A 93 -5.38 -4.28 3.74
CA THR A 93 -5.01 -3.98 2.35
C THR A 93 -4.05 -2.78 2.28
N ALA A 94 -4.20 -1.80 3.16
CA ALA A 94 -3.27 -0.67 3.24
C ALA A 94 -1.87 -1.11 3.71
N ALA A 95 -1.81 -2.05 4.65
CA ALA A 95 -0.56 -2.64 5.12
C ALA A 95 0.17 -3.38 3.98
N THR A 96 -0.52 -4.24 3.25
CA THR A 96 0.07 -4.99 2.12
C THR A 96 0.55 -4.05 1.01
N ALA A 97 -0.28 -3.07 0.64
CA ALA A 97 0.08 -2.05 -0.35
C ALA A 97 1.28 -1.20 0.10
N LEU A 98 1.38 -0.85 1.39
CA LEU A 98 2.52 -0.11 1.92
C LEU A 98 3.82 -0.92 1.80
N ALA A 99 3.79 -2.22 2.13
CA ALA A 99 4.97 -3.06 1.96
C ALA A 99 5.43 -3.13 0.50
N ALA A 100 4.51 -3.33 -0.45
CA ALA A 100 4.82 -3.32 -1.87
C ALA A 100 5.46 -1.99 -2.30
N PHE A 101 4.93 -0.86 -1.82
CA PHE A 101 5.48 0.46 -2.10
C PHE A 101 6.87 0.67 -1.48
N LEU A 102 7.09 0.27 -0.23
CA LEU A 102 8.39 0.37 0.45
C LEU A 102 9.44 -0.54 -0.18
N LYS A 103 9.04 -1.71 -0.68
CA LYS A 103 9.89 -2.64 -1.41
C LYS A 103 10.33 -2.06 -2.75
N HIS A 104 9.41 -1.43 -3.48
CA HIS A 104 9.73 -0.76 -4.74
C HIS A 104 10.69 0.41 -4.55
N ASN A 105 10.60 1.12 -3.42
CA ASN A 105 11.39 2.32 -3.11
C ASN A 105 12.49 2.07 -2.05
N ASN A 106 12.96 0.84 -1.87
CA ASN A 106 13.83 0.45 -0.75
C ASN A 106 15.21 1.13 -0.75
N GLU A 107 15.68 1.62 -1.90
CA GLU A 107 16.93 2.37 -2.03
C GLU A 107 16.78 3.87 -1.72
N ASP A 108 15.55 4.42 -1.77
CA ASP A 108 15.30 5.83 -1.48
C ASP A 108 15.05 6.10 0.01
N ASN A 109 16.13 6.47 0.72
CA ASN A 109 16.05 6.81 2.14
C ASN A 109 15.14 8.01 2.45
N ARG A 110 14.88 8.90 1.48
CA ARG A 110 13.96 10.04 1.68
C ARG A 110 12.53 9.51 1.77
N ILE A 111 12.15 8.61 0.85
CA ILE A 111 10.84 7.95 0.88
C ILE A 111 10.69 7.16 2.18
N LEU A 112 11.66 6.30 2.52
CA LEU A 112 11.61 5.54 3.78
C LEU A 112 11.46 6.45 5.01
N THR A 113 12.01 7.67 4.95
CA THR A 113 11.87 8.66 6.03
C THR A 113 10.47 9.23 6.14
N VAL A 114 9.86 9.58 5.01
CA VAL A 114 8.50 10.17 4.95
C VAL A 114 7.48 9.21 5.53
N TYR A 115 7.59 7.92 5.22
CA TYR A 115 6.60 6.92 5.62
C TYR A 115 6.82 6.33 7.02
N ARG A 116 7.78 6.83 7.81
CA ARG A 116 8.11 6.26 9.14
C ARG A 116 6.94 6.29 10.11
N ASP A 117 6.10 7.32 10.05
CA ASP A 117 4.92 7.44 10.91
C ASP A 117 3.89 6.33 10.64
N CYS A 118 3.84 5.79 9.42
CA CYS A 118 3.00 4.67 9.04
C CYS A 118 3.41 3.35 9.72
N LEU A 119 4.67 3.25 10.18
CA LEU A 119 5.19 2.03 10.83
C LEU A 119 4.43 1.70 12.11
N SER A 120 4.08 2.70 12.92
CA SER A 120 3.29 2.49 14.13
C SER A 120 1.89 1.94 13.82
N CYS A 121 1.24 2.47 12.78
CA CYS A 121 -0.05 1.97 12.30
C CYS A 121 0.05 0.55 11.73
N LEU A 122 1.14 0.23 11.03
CA LEU A 122 1.42 -1.11 10.52
C LEU A 122 1.57 -2.12 11.67
N ILE A 123 2.41 -1.81 12.67
CA ILE A 123 2.62 -2.68 13.83
C ILE A 123 1.28 -2.90 14.56
N SER A 124 0.53 -1.84 14.82
CA SER A 124 -0.82 -1.95 15.43
C SER A 124 -1.76 -2.85 14.62
N THR A 125 -1.70 -2.76 13.29
CA THR A 125 -2.51 -3.60 12.38
C THR A 125 -2.08 -5.07 12.45
N VAL A 126 -0.77 -5.35 12.53
CA VAL A 126 -0.24 -6.71 12.72
C VAL A 126 -0.70 -7.27 14.07
N THR A 127 -0.55 -6.51 15.17
CA THR A 127 -1.00 -6.90 16.51
C THR A 127 -2.48 -7.26 16.52
N HIS A 128 -3.31 -6.42 15.89
CA HIS A 128 -4.74 -6.69 15.76
C HIS A 128 -5.00 -8.00 15.00
N SER A 129 -4.30 -8.26 13.90
CA SER A 129 -4.44 -9.51 13.12
C SER A 129 -4.10 -10.73 13.96
N LEU A 130 -2.99 -10.69 14.70
CA LEU A 130 -2.54 -11.77 15.58
C LEU A 130 -3.57 -12.06 16.69
N GLN A 131 -4.08 -11.03 17.35
CA GLN A 131 -5.06 -11.17 18.43
C GLN A 131 -6.39 -11.77 17.98
N ASN A 132 -6.83 -11.46 16.77
CA ASN A 132 -8.09 -11.96 16.23
C ASN A 132 -7.93 -13.30 15.50
N SER A 133 -6.72 -13.87 15.44
CA SER A 133 -6.39 -15.06 14.61
C SER A 133 -6.81 -14.87 13.15
N ASP A 134 -6.77 -13.63 12.67
CA ASP A 134 -7.05 -13.28 11.29
C ASP A 134 -5.81 -13.54 10.42
N GLU A 135 -6.06 -13.81 9.14
CA GLU A 135 -5.09 -14.11 8.07
C GLU A 135 -3.61 -13.75 8.36
N ASP A 136 -2.72 -14.73 8.18
CA ASP A 136 -1.26 -14.56 8.18
C ASP A 136 -0.73 -13.50 7.18
N THR A 137 -1.59 -12.97 6.30
CA THR A 137 -1.26 -12.01 5.23
C THR A 137 -0.58 -10.75 5.78
N VAL A 138 -1.06 -10.20 6.90
CA VAL A 138 -0.49 -8.98 7.48
C VAL A 138 0.86 -9.27 8.18
N LEU A 139 1.02 -10.43 8.81
CA LEU A 139 2.31 -10.84 9.34
C LEU A 139 3.34 -11.07 8.22
N LYS A 140 2.93 -11.72 7.12
CA LYS A 140 3.76 -11.89 5.92
C LYS A 140 4.22 -10.55 5.34
N THR A 141 3.37 -9.53 5.43
CA THR A 141 3.70 -8.16 5.03
C THR A 141 4.85 -7.59 5.86
N LEU A 142 4.82 -7.76 7.19
CA LEU A 142 5.91 -7.35 8.07
C LEU A 142 7.22 -8.09 7.76
N ILE A 143 7.12 -9.40 7.48
CA ILE A 143 8.26 -10.23 7.06
C ILE A 143 8.86 -9.72 5.74
N ASP A 144 8.02 -9.44 4.72
CA ASP A 144 8.49 -8.93 3.42
C ASP A 144 9.22 -7.59 3.57
N ILE A 145 8.75 -6.70 4.45
CA ILE A 145 9.47 -5.44 4.77
C ILE A 145 10.80 -5.72 5.46
N ALA A 146 10.86 -6.68 6.39
CA ALA A 146 12.10 -7.04 7.07
C ALA A 146 13.15 -7.61 6.09
N GLU A 147 12.71 -8.37 5.10
CA GLU A 147 13.57 -8.95 4.06
C GLU A 147 14.06 -7.91 3.05
N ASN A 148 13.18 -7.02 2.59
CA ASN A 148 13.49 -6.12 1.45
C ASN A 148 13.88 -4.70 1.86
N SER A 149 13.37 -4.22 2.99
CA SER A 149 13.53 -2.85 3.47
C SER A 149 13.83 -2.76 4.98
N PRO A 150 14.82 -3.51 5.52
CA PRO A 150 15.10 -3.56 6.96
C PRO A 150 15.49 -2.20 7.55
N LYS A 151 15.99 -1.26 6.73
CA LYS A 151 16.28 0.12 7.13
C LYS A 151 15.04 0.84 7.67
N PHE A 152 13.86 0.51 7.16
CA PHE A 152 12.58 1.09 7.57
C PHE A 152 12.19 0.69 9.00
N LEU A 153 12.49 -0.56 9.40
CA LEU A 153 12.11 -1.10 10.71
C LEU A 153 13.03 -0.66 11.86
N ARG A 154 14.25 -0.19 11.55
CA ARG A 154 15.26 0.17 12.56
C ARG A 154 14.75 1.04 13.71
N PRO A 155 13.91 2.07 13.49
CA PRO A 155 13.43 2.94 14.56
C PRO A 155 12.47 2.26 15.55
N SER A 156 11.77 1.21 15.13
CA SER A 156 10.76 0.49 15.94
C SER A 156 11.15 -0.95 16.19
N ILE A 157 12.44 -1.27 16.12
CA ILE A 157 12.92 -2.66 16.24
C ILE A 157 12.54 -3.26 17.60
N ASP A 158 12.62 -2.47 18.67
CA ASP A 158 12.28 -2.91 20.03
C ASP A 158 10.79 -3.29 20.11
N GLU A 159 9.91 -2.45 19.56
CA GLU A 159 8.46 -2.69 19.49
C GLU A 159 8.13 -3.95 18.68
N ILE A 160 8.85 -4.18 17.57
CA ILE A 160 8.69 -5.39 16.76
C ILE A 160 9.20 -6.64 17.51
N PHE A 161 10.29 -6.53 18.28
CA PHE A 161 10.77 -7.64 19.09
C PHE A 161 9.77 -8.00 20.20
N GLU A 162 9.21 -7.00 20.88
CA GLU A 162 8.16 -7.21 21.88
C GLU A 162 6.94 -7.91 21.28
N LEU A 163 6.52 -7.51 20.08
CA LEU A 163 5.43 -8.15 19.35
C LEU A 163 5.69 -9.65 19.11
N CYS A 164 6.91 -10.00 18.69
CA CYS A 164 7.29 -11.39 18.40
C CYS A 164 7.40 -12.29 19.65
N LEU A 165 7.46 -11.70 20.85
CA LEU A 165 7.57 -12.42 22.13
C LEU A 165 6.21 -12.67 22.82
N GLN A 166 5.13 -12.06 22.31
CA GLN A 166 3.76 -12.28 22.78
C GLN A 166 3.22 -13.63 22.30
#